data_AF-A0A946VCV6-F1
#
_entry.id   AF-A0A946VCV6-F1
#
_cell.length_a   1.000
_cell.length_b   1.000
_cell.length_c   1.000
_cell.angle_alpha   90.00
_cell.angle_beta   90.00
_cell.angle_gamma   90.00
#
_symmetry.space_group_name_H-M   'P 1'
#
loop_
_entity.id
_entity.type
_entity.pdbx_description
1 polymer ?
#
loop_
_entity_poly.entity_id
_entity_poly.type
_entity_poly.pdbx_seq_one_letter_code
_entity_poly.pdbx_strand_id
1 'polypeptide(L)' 'MNFHFGTLFRLSACSLLSVVPAHAAVEQPPIIVTATRVAQTADETLASVTVITRKEIERSQAASLSELLQGIAGVNV' A
#
# COMPACT_ATOMS: atom_id res chain seq x y z
N MET A 1 47.07 47.99 31.40
CA MET A 1 45.74 48.63 31.29
C MET A 1 45.23 48.33 29.90
N ASN A 2 44.24 47.46 29.64
CA ASN A 2 43.00 47.18 30.36
C ASN A 2 42.49 45.74 30.08
N PHE A 3 41.71 45.22 31.04
CA PHE A 3 41.21 43.85 31.17
C PHE A 3 39.87 43.58 30.46
N HIS A 4 39.44 42.30 30.51
CA HIS A 4 38.08 41.74 30.33
C HIS A 4 37.66 41.53 28.85
N PHE A 5 37.00 40.43 28.46
CA PHE A 5 35.85 39.75 29.06
C PHE A 5 35.69 38.43 28.24
N GLY A 6 35.59 37.23 28.80
CA GLY A 6 34.36 36.75 29.42
C GLY A 6 33.40 36.13 28.39
N THR A 7 32.96 34.90 28.66
CA THR A 7 31.80 34.19 28.06
C THR A 7 31.96 33.53 26.67
N LEU A 8 32.62 32.38 26.64
CA LEU A 8 32.39 31.35 25.63
C LEU A 8 31.00 30.72 25.84
N PHE A 9 30.09 31.23 25.01
CA PHE A 9 28.99 30.57 24.32
C PHE A 9 28.30 29.36 24.98
N ARG A 10 27.01 29.57 25.21
CA ARG A 10 26.03 28.77 25.92
C ARG A 10 25.53 27.54 25.15
N LEU A 11 25.09 26.57 25.95
CA LEU A 11 23.99 25.61 25.74
C LEU A 11 24.05 24.70 24.50
N SER A 12 24.57 23.49 24.71
CA SER A 12 24.19 22.31 23.91
C SER A 12 22.90 21.72 24.51
N ALA A 13 21.74 22.13 23.96
CA ALA A 13 20.46 21.52 24.27
C ALA A 13 20.29 20.29 23.36
N CYS A 14 20.54 19.10 23.91
CA CYS A 14 20.30 17.83 23.22
C CYS A 14 18.78 17.63 23.10
N SER A 15 18.23 18.02 21.94
CA SER A 15 16.82 17.85 21.63
C SER A 15 16.49 16.35 21.57
N LEU A 16 15.60 15.91 22.46
CA LEU A 16 15.08 14.54 22.51
C LEU A 16 14.34 14.24 21.20
N LEU A 17 15.00 13.49 20.29
CA LEU A 17 14.37 12.91 19.11
C LEU A 17 13.44 11.77 19.58
N SER A 18 12.13 12.02 19.59
CA SER A 18 11.15 10.96 19.78
C SER A 18 11.04 10.15 18.48
N VAL A 19 11.49 8.90 18.48
CA VAL A 19 11.23 7.96 17.39
C VAL A 19 9.78 7.49 17.50
N VAL A 20 8.97 7.78 16.49
CA VAL A 20 7.61 7.20 16.36
C VAL A 20 7.74 5.89 15.57
N PRO A 21 7.21 4.76 16.08
CA PRO A 21 7.21 3.51 15.32
C PRO A 21 6.24 3.62 14.13
N ALA A 22 6.70 3.23 12.94
CA ALA A 22 5.85 3.10 11.77
C ALA A 22 4.82 1.98 12.01
N HIS A 23 3.54 2.28 11.84
CA HIS A 23 2.49 1.27 11.90
C HIS A 23 2.66 0.28 10.74
N ALA A 24 2.81 -1.00 11.07
CA ALA A 24 2.78 -2.07 10.08
C ALA A 24 1.40 -2.11 9.42
N ALA A 25 1.34 -1.99 8.10
CA ALA A 25 0.11 -2.17 7.34
C ALA A 25 -0.32 -3.64 7.47
N VAL A 26 -1.46 -3.88 8.12
CA VAL A 26 -2.09 -5.21 8.15
C VAL A 26 -2.72 -5.44 6.79
N GLU A 27 -2.23 -6.42 6.03
CA GLU A 27 -2.93 -6.85 4.81
C GLU A 27 -4.27 -7.45 5.18
N GLN A 28 -5.35 -6.79 4.75
CA GLN A 28 -6.72 -7.27 4.93
C GLN A 28 -7.08 -8.20 3.75
N PRO A 29 -7.87 -9.26 4.01
CA PRO A 29 -8.35 -10.12 2.93
C PRO A 29 -9.18 -9.31 1.92
N PRO A 30 -9.03 -9.57 0.61
CA PRO A 30 -9.69 -8.80 -0.42
C PRO A 30 -11.21 -9.00 -0.35
N ILE A 31 -11.95 -7.89 -0.28
CA ILE A 31 -13.42 -7.90 -0.37
C ILE A 31 -13.81 -7.90 -1.84
N ILE A 32 -14.61 -8.89 -2.25
CA ILE A 32 -15.11 -8.98 -3.62
C ILE A 32 -16.53 -8.40 -3.65
N VAL A 33 -16.71 -7.34 -4.43
CA VAL A 33 -18.02 -6.74 -4.71
C VAL A 33 -18.30 -6.91 -6.20
N THR A 34 -18.90 -8.04 -6.58
CA THR A 34 -19.35 -8.28 -7.96
C THR A 34 -20.73 -7.63 -8.20
N ALA A 35 -21.37 -7.93 -9.33
CA ALA A 35 -22.65 -7.36 -9.77
C ALA A 35 -23.82 -7.53 -8.78
N THR A 36 -23.69 -8.39 -7.77
CA THR A 36 -24.67 -8.61 -6.69
C THR A 36 -24.74 -7.48 -5.66
N ARG A 37 -23.80 -6.52 -5.66
CA ARG A 37 -23.75 -5.36 -4.73
C ARG A 37 -23.73 -5.71 -3.22
N VAL A 38 -23.54 -6.97 -2.87
CA VAL A 38 -23.32 -7.45 -1.51
C VAL A 38 -21.88 -7.92 -1.41
N ALA A 39 -21.13 -7.37 -0.45
CA ALA A 39 -19.76 -7.79 -0.19
C ALA A 39 -19.74 -9.25 0.27
N GLN A 40 -19.03 -10.11 -0.46
CA GLN A 40 -18.73 -11.48 -0.05
C GLN A 40 -17.22 -11.68 -0.15
N THR A 41 -16.67 -12.48 0.76
CA THR A 41 -15.26 -12.89 0.66
C THR A 41 -15.09 -13.87 -0.51
N ALA A 42 -13.89 -13.98 -1.05
CA ALA A 42 -13.59 -14.91 -2.14
C ALA A 42 -13.91 -16.38 -1.78
N ASP A 43 -13.78 -16.73 -0.50
CA ASP A 43 -14.07 -18.08 0.00
C ASP A 43 -15.57 -18.37 0.18
N GLU A 44 -16.43 -17.35 0.24
CA GLU A 44 -17.88 -17.50 0.46
C GLU A 44 -18.68 -17.69 -0.85
N THR A 45 -18.07 -17.48 -2.02
CA THR A 45 -18.75 -17.63 -3.31
C THR A 45 -18.67 -19.07 -3.81
N LEU A 46 -19.84 -19.68 -4.08
CA LEU A 46 -19.97 -21.02 -4.69
C LEU A 46 -19.55 -21.08 -6.17
N ALA A 47 -19.31 -19.92 -6.79
CA ALA A 47 -18.87 -19.82 -8.18
C ALA A 47 -17.35 -19.57 -8.26
N SER A 48 -16.71 -20.05 -9.33
CA SER A 48 -15.29 -19.76 -9.60
C SER A 48 -15.12 -18.26 -9.88
N VAL A 49 -14.31 -17.58 -9.07
CA VAL A 49 -13.99 -16.15 -9.23
C VAL A 49 -12.50 -15.96 -9.42
N THR A 50 -12.12 -15.19 -10.44
CA THR A 50 -10.74 -14.75 -10.66
C THR A 50 -10.65 -13.25 -10.42
N VAL A 51 -9.78 -12.83 -9.50
CA VAL A 51 -9.52 -11.42 -9.21
C VAL A 51 -8.18 -11.04 -9.83
N ILE A 52 -8.19 -10.09 -10.76
CA ILE A 52 -6.98 -9.49 -11.32
C ILE A 52 -6.69 -8.20 -10.55
N THR A 53 -5.58 -8.17 -9.83
CA THR A 53 -5.24 -7.05 -8.96
C THR A 53 -4.66 -5.86 -9.74
N ARG A 54 -4.71 -4.65 -9.15
CA ARG A 54 -4.08 -3.44 -9.74
C ARG A 54 -2.61 -3.68 -10.10
N LYS A 55 -1.85 -4.31 -9.20
CA LYS A 55 -0.43 -4.64 -9.39
C LYS A 55 -0.20 -5.61 -10.56
N GLU A 56 -1.09 -6.59 -10.74
CA GLU A 56 -1.01 -7.51 -11.88
C GLU A 56 -1.30 -6.81 -13.20
N ILE A 57 -2.28 -5.90 -13.23
CA ILE A 57 -2.58 -5.09 -14.41
C ILE A 57 -1.35 -4.26 -14.79
N GLU A 58 -0.75 -3.57 -13.83
CA GLU A 58 0.45 -2.74 -14.05
C GLU A 58 1.64 -3.59 -14.54
N ARG A 59 1.83 -4.79 -14.00
CA ARG A 59 2.86 -5.72 -14.46
C ARG A 59 2.59 -6.25 -15.87
N SER A 60 1.33 -6.50 -16.21
CA SER A 60 0.95 -7.08 -17.50
C SER A 60 1.25 -6.15 -18.68
N GLN A 61 1.27 -4.83 -18.45
CA GLN A 61 1.39 -3.81 -19.49
C GLN A 61 0.35 -3.97 -20.63
N ALA A 62 -0.77 -4.65 -20.37
CA ALA A 62 -1.82 -4.87 -21.35
C ALA A 62 -2.43 -3.53 -21.79
N ALA A 63 -2.55 -3.34 -23.11
CA ALA A 63 -3.11 -2.13 -23.71
C ALA A 63 -4.64 -2.20 -23.83
N SER A 64 -5.23 -3.37 -23.64
CA SER A 64 -6.68 -3.59 -23.74
C SER A 64 -7.19 -4.64 -22.75
N LEU A 65 -8.51 -4.65 -22.52
CA LEU A 65 -9.14 -5.63 -21.65
C LEU A 65 -9.09 -7.04 -22.24
N SER A 66 -9.26 -7.21 -23.56
CA SER A 66 -9.13 -8.53 -24.20
C SER A 66 -7.75 -9.12 -24.00
N GLU A 67 -6.70 -8.30 -24.15
CA GLU A 67 -5.32 -8.71 -23.89
C GLU A 67 -5.10 -9.07 -22.41
N LEU A 68 -5.63 -8.27 -21.49
CA LEU A 68 -5.54 -8.54 -20.05
C LEU A 68 -6.25 -9.85 -19.64
N LEU A 69 -7.35 -10.19 -20.31
CA LEU A 69 -8.17 -11.37 -20.03
C LEU A 69 -7.71 -12.61 -20.81
N GLN A 70 -6.72 -12.47 -21.69
CA GLN A 70 -6.26 -13.57 -22.52
C GLN A 70 -5.59 -14.66 -21.66
N GLY A 71 -6.02 -15.92 -21.84
CA GLY A 71 -5.52 -17.05 -21.06
C GLY A 71 -6.22 -17.28 -19.71
N ILE A 72 -7.23 -16.48 -19.36
CA ILE A 72 -8.10 -16.77 -18.22
C ILE A 72 -9.04 -17.93 -18.58
N ALA A 73 -9.02 -18.97 -17.75
CA ALA A 73 -9.84 -20.16 -17.96
C ALA A 73 -11.33 -19.79 -18.04
N GLY A 74 -12.02 -20.30 -19.06
CA GLY A 74 -13.44 -20.02 -19.27
C GLY A 74 -13.77 -18.67 -19.92
N VAL A 75 -12.77 -17.88 -20.32
CA VAL A 75 -12.95 -16.61 -21.03
C VAL A 75 -12.50 -16.74 -22.48
N ASN A 76 -13.31 -16.27 -23.43
CA ASN A 76 -12.99 -16.19 -24.85
C ASN A 76 -13.14 -14.72 -25.30
N VAL A 77 -12.05 -14.13 -25.80
CA VAL A 77 -11.87 -12.69 -26.07
C VAL A 77 -11.05 -12.44 -27.32
#